data_AF-A0A4Q1QK92-F1
#
_entry.id   AF-A0A4Q1QK92-F1
#
_cell.length_a   1.000
_cell.length_b   1.000
_cell.length_c   1.000
_cell.angle_alpha   90.00
_cell.angle_beta   90.00
_cell.angle_gamma   90.00
#
_symmetry.space_group_name_H-M   'P 1'
#
loop_
_entity.id
_entity.type
_entity.pdbx_description
1 polymer ?
#
loop_
_entity_poly.entity_id
_entity_poly.type
_entity_poly.pdbx_seq_one_letter_code
_entity_poly.pdbx_strand_id
1 'polypeptide(L)'
;MNDADKTPDAPGPPSSRTSGPPRPGPEGGDPACWLDQVCAACGRIRERPGGEVCEHCGAATTDGAVAEGSAEGSAADGAGGDEGDAARNGGDPARNGGAGARGTPQRRAAALRRDRDEEGRARSARPRDGLGRPLPYGSPGVARQPEGVARTPAQSLAEAQRLLDDGMPFHAHEVLEDAWKAAPEAERELWRGLAQLAVGLTHAARGNAVGGTALLDRGTSALAPYADAAPYGIDIAGLIAWSRELTGRLADSGAVPAAETAPRLRTTGDTAENRPTPEG
;
A
#
# COMPACT_ATOMS: atom_id res chain seq x y z
N MET A 1 -87.23 -37.74 10.24
CA MET A 1 -86.34 -38.92 10.11
C MET A 1 -85.04 -38.41 9.53
N ASN A 2 -83.95 -38.68 10.24
CA ASN A 2 -82.74 -37.86 10.30
C ASN A 2 -81.89 -37.86 9.02
N ASP A 3 -81.30 -36.68 8.83
CA ASP A 3 -79.97 -36.35 8.31
C ASP A 3 -79.13 -37.47 7.70
N ALA A 4 -78.95 -37.37 6.39
CA ALA A 4 -77.81 -37.86 5.66
C ALA A 4 -77.21 -36.68 4.89
N ASP A 5 -76.11 -36.10 5.38
CA ASP A 5 -74.90 -35.82 4.60
C ASP A 5 -73.84 -35.22 5.53
N LYS A 6 -72.79 -35.99 5.83
CA LYS A 6 -71.60 -35.52 6.57
C LYS A 6 -70.41 -35.70 5.64
N THR A 7 -70.11 -34.67 4.87
CA THR A 7 -68.87 -34.53 4.11
C THR A 7 -67.70 -34.26 5.08
N PRO A 8 -66.51 -34.85 4.86
CA PRO A 8 -65.36 -34.67 5.75
C PRO A 8 -64.64 -33.33 5.53
N ASP A 9 -64.17 -32.76 6.64
CA ASP A 9 -63.36 -31.55 6.77
C ASP A 9 -62.23 -31.45 5.73
N ALA A 10 -62.18 -30.31 5.04
CA ALA A 10 -61.02 -29.89 4.25
C ALA A 10 -59.88 -29.42 5.19
N PRO A 11 -58.61 -29.73 4.89
CA PRO A 11 -57.49 -29.25 5.69
C PRO A 11 -57.34 -27.72 5.58
N GLY A 12 -57.27 -27.05 6.73
CA GLY A 12 -57.04 -25.60 6.83
C GLY A 12 -55.71 -25.16 6.21
N PRO A 13 -55.59 -23.89 5.79
CA PRO A 13 -54.39 -23.39 5.12
C PRO A 13 -53.17 -23.40 6.04
N PRO A 14 -51.95 -23.60 5.50
CA PRO A 14 -50.73 -23.61 6.31
C PRO A 14 -50.47 -22.22 6.91
N SER A 15 -50.15 -22.19 8.19
CA SER A 15 -49.73 -20.99 8.91
C SER A 15 -48.55 -20.32 8.20
N SER A 16 -48.77 -19.09 7.76
CA SER A 16 -47.75 -18.19 7.24
C SER A 16 -46.71 -17.90 8.34
N ARG A 17 -45.55 -18.55 8.23
CA ARG A 17 -44.35 -18.14 8.96
C ARG A 17 -43.95 -16.79 8.39
N THR A 18 -44.14 -15.73 9.17
CA THR A 18 -43.53 -14.43 8.89
C THR A 18 -42.02 -14.61 8.95
N SER A 19 -41.36 -14.57 7.80
CA SER A 19 -39.91 -14.40 7.73
C SER A 19 -39.59 -13.05 8.37
N GLY A 20 -38.97 -13.08 9.55
CA GLY A 20 -38.33 -11.89 10.11
C GLY A 20 -37.28 -11.34 9.15
N PRO A 21 -36.89 -10.05 9.28
CA PRO A 21 -35.88 -9.45 8.43
C PRO A 21 -34.60 -10.30 8.45
N PRO A 22 -33.90 -10.45 7.31
CA PRO A 22 -32.65 -11.19 7.27
C PRO A 22 -31.68 -10.60 8.29
N ARG A 23 -31.01 -11.49 9.04
CA ARG A 23 -29.92 -11.06 9.93
C ARG A 23 -28.89 -10.29 9.09
N PRO A 24 -28.39 -9.14 9.56
CA PRO A 24 -27.28 -8.49 8.88
C PRO A 24 -26.14 -9.52 8.75
N GLY A 25 -25.67 -9.73 7.52
CA GLY A 25 -24.45 -10.49 7.27
C GLY A 25 -23.28 -9.86 8.04
N PRO A 26 -22.16 -10.58 8.21
CA PRO A 26 -21.01 -10.04 8.93
C PRO A 26 -20.67 -8.69 8.33
N GLU A 27 -20.86 -7.65 9.15
CA GLU A 27 -20.51 -6.28 8.86
C GLU A 27 -19.10 -6.30 8.29
N GLY A 28 -18.96 -5.70 7.10
CA GLY A 28 -17.69 -5.62 6.38
C GLY A 28 -16.63 -5.18 7.36
N GLY A 29 -15.75 -6.12 7.72
CA GLY A 29 -14.62 -5.85 8.57
C GLY A 29 -13.91 -4.64 8.01
N ASP A 30 -13.58 -3.70 8.89
CA ASP A 30 -12.77 -2.51 8.59
C ASP A 30 -11.71 -2.92 7.55
N PRO A 31 -11.74 -2.39 6.31
CA PRO A 31 -10.89 -2.89 5.26
C PRO A 31 -9.47 -2.64 5.73
N ALA A 32 -8.82 -3.70 6.22
CA ALA A 32 -7.42 -3.69 6.58
C ALA A 32 -6.69 -2.89 5.51
N CYS A 33 -5.89 -1.89 5.93
CA CYS A 33 -5.18 -0.98 5.03
C CYS A 33 -4.66 -1.81 3.85
N TRP A 34 -5.30 -1.72 2.69
CA TRP A 34 -5.08 -2.72 1.64
C TRP A 34 -3.65 -2.64 1.07
N LEU A 35 -2.92 -1.57 1.44
CA LEU A 35 -1.47 -1.38 1.30
C LEU A 35 -0.62 -2.36 2.14
N ASP A 36 -1.11 -2.87 3.28
CA ASP A 36 -0.45 -3.96 4.02
C ASP A 36 -0.41 -5.26 3.21
N GLN A 37 -1.27 -5.37 2.19
CA GLN A 37 -1.25 -6.46 1.22
C GLN A 37 -0.32 -6.16 0.03
N VAL A 38 0.12 -4.92 -0.17
CA VAL A 38 1.02 -4.57 -1.28
C VAL A 38 2.48 -4.81 -0.86
N CYS A 39 3.20 -5.61 -1.64
CA CYS A 39 4.62 -5.82 -1.39
C CYS A 39 5.43 -4.53 -1.55
N ALA A 40 6.19 -4.13 -0.52
CA ALA A 40 7.05 -2.95 -0.57
C ALA A 40 8.21 -3.05 -1.59
N ALA A 41 8.55 -4.25 -2.06
CA ALA A 41 9.61 -4.46 -3.05
C ALA A 41 9.07 -4.36 -4.48
N CYS A 42 8.12 -5.19 -4.88
CA CYS A 42 7.63 -5.20 -6.26
C CYS A 42 6.31 -4.45 -6.47
N GLY A 43 5.71 -3.93 -5.41
CA GLY A 43 4.43 -3.23 -5.49
C GLY A 43 3.27 -4.13 -5.90
N ARG A 44 3.36 -5.47 -5.92
CA ARG A 44 2.20 -6.35 -6.24
C ARG A 44 1.36 -6.62 -5.00
N ILE A 45 0.03 -6.70 -5.18
CA ILE A 45 -0.89 -7.16 -4.13
C ILE A 45 -0.60 -8.64 -3.86
N ARG A 46 -0.47 -9.00 -2.59
CA ARG A 46 -0.21 -10.35 -2.11
C ARG A 46 -1.52 -11.04 -1.81
N GLU A 47 -1.60 -12.31 -2.14
CA GLU A 47 -2.75 -13.15 -1.84
C GLU A 47 -2.80 -13.47 -0.34
N ARG A 48 -1.64 -13.54 0.32
CA ARG A 48 -1.52 -13.71 1.77
C ARG A 48 -0.86 -12.49 2.41
N PRO A 49 -1.65 -11.59 3.03
CA PRO A 49 -1.12 -10.48 3.82
C PRO A 49 -0.18 -11.02 4.91
N GLY A 50 1.01 -10.42 5.06
CA GLY A 50 1.96 -10.77 6.12
C GLY A 50 2.78 -12.06 5.94
N GLY A 51 2.80 -12.70 4.77
CA GLY A 51 3.73 -13.83 4.54
C GLY A 51 5.21 -13.38 4.56
N GLU A 52 6.13 -14.25 4.93
CA GLU A 52 7.57 -13.90 5.08
C GLU A 52 8.25 -13.52 3.76
N VAL A 53 7.75 -14.02 2.62
CA VAL A 53 8.31 -13.79 1.29
C VAL A 53 7.18 -13.46 0.31
N CYS A 54 7.40 -12.45 -0.54
CA CYS A 54 6.48 -12.10 -1.61
C CYS A 54 6.47 -13.19 -2.69
N GLU A 55 5.30 -13.76 -2.95
CA GLU A 55 5.03 -14.77 -3.96
C GLU A 55 5.27 -14.27 -5.40
N HIS A 56 5.34 -12.95 -5.62
CA HIS A 56 5.53 -12.36 -6.94
C HIS A 56 6.98 -12.00 -7.29
N CYS A 57 7.81 -11.69 -6.30
CA CYS A 57 9.18 -11.22 -6.54
C CYS A 57 10.24 -11.86 -5.65
N GLY A 58 9.86 -12.73 -4.71
CA GLY A 58 10.78 -13.37 -3.79
C GLY A 58 11.36 -12.44 -2.72
N ALA A 59 10.95 -11.17 -2.65
CA ALA A 59 11.42 -10.27 -1.60
C ALA A 59 10.90 -10.71 -0.23
N ALA A 60 11.80 -10.89 0.74
CA ALA A 60 11.42 -11.08 2.13
C ALA A 60 10.72 -9.82 2.65
N THR A 61 9.73 -9.97 3.54
CA THR A 61 9.19 -8.82 4.29
C THR A 61 10.34 -8.14 5.01
N THR A 62 10.60 -6.88 4.68
CA THR A 62 11.61 -6.07 5.36
C THR A 62 11.13 -5.64 6.74
N ASP A 63 10.61 -6.59 7.52
CA ASP A 63 10.53 -6.46 8.97
C ASP A 63 11.88 -6.93 9.54
N GLY A 64 12.82 -6.00 9.60
CA GLY A 64 13.99 -6.10 10.47
C GLY A 64 15.17 -6.94 9.95
N ALA A 65 15.79 -6.54 8.86
CA ALA A 65 17.22 -6.79 8.63
C ALA A 65 17.74 -5.74 7.63
N VAL A 66 18.26 -4.62 8.14
CA VAL A 66 19.30 -3.91 7.39
C VAL A 66 20.53 -4.79 7.46
N ALA A 67 20.90 -5.37 6.33
CA ALA A 67 22.22 -5.95 6.16
C ALA A 67 23.23 -4.81 6.34
N GLU A 68 24.03 -4.88 7.40
CA GLU A 68 25.19 -4.02 7.59
C GLU A 68 26.17 -4.35 6.47
N GLY A 69 26.38 -3.39 5.57
CA GLY A 69 27.41 -3.47 4.56
C GLY A 69 28.78 -3.35 5.21
N SER A 70 29.51 -4.47 5.28
CA SER A 70 30.96 -4.43 5.41
C SER A 70 31.54 -4.06 4.04
N ALA A 71 31.82 -2.77 3.87
CA ALA A 71 32.79 -2.33 2.89
C ALA A 71 34.18 -2.64 3.43
N GLU A 72 34.78 -3.73 2.96
CA GLU A 72 36.23 -3.93 3.02
C GLU A 72 36.72 -4.04 1.58
N GLY A 73 37.38 -2.98 1.12
CA GLY A 73 38.19 -3.04 -0.08
C GLY A 73 39.50 -3.75 0.23
N SER A 74 40.01 -4.51 -0.74
CA SER A 74 41.44 -4.55 -1.01
C SER A 74 41.73 -5.13 -2.38
N ALA A 75 42.78 -4.58 -2.97
CA ALA A 75 43.19 -4.69 -4.36
C ALA A 75 43.88 -6.01 -4.71
N ALA A 76 44.05 -6.17 -6.02
CA ALA A 76 44.84 -7.13 -6.78
C ALA A 76 46.12 -7.69 -6.12
N ASP A 77 46.41 -8.97 -6.41
CA ASP A 77 47.61 -9.42 -7.15
C ASP A 77 47.47 -10.90 -7.55
N GLY A 78 48.07 -11.29 -8.68
CA GLY A 78 47.81 -12.56 -9.36
C GLY A 78 48.84 -13.69 -9.21
N ALA A 79 48.72 -14.64 -10.16
CA ALA A 79 49.66 -15.67 -10.63
C ALA A 79 49.57 -17.13 -10.10
N GLY A 80 49.43 -18.07 -11.06
CA GLY A 80 49.91 -19.47 -11.09
C GLY A 80 49.27 -20.47 -10.11
N GLY A 81 48.96 -21.73 -10.41
CA GLY A 81 49.33 -22.64 -11.48
C GLY A 81 49.33 -24.07 -10.89
N ASP A 82 49.02 -25.05 -11.73
CA ASP A 82 49.41 -26.48 -11.65
C ASP A 82 48.50 -27.54 -10.96
N GLU A 83 48.59 -28.72 -11.59
CA GLU A 83 47.76 -29.93 -11.63
C GLU A 83 47.97 -30.89 -10.42
N GLY A 84 47.09 -31.89 -10.25
CA GLY A 84 47.41 -33.04 -9.38
C GLY A 84 46.25 -33.89 -8.85
N ASP A 85 45.81 -34.84 -9.69
CA ASP A 85 45.28 -36.19 -9.43
C ASP A 85 44.69 -36.68 -8.09
N ALA A 86 43.54 -37.37 -8.28
CA ALA A 86 43.13 -38.65 -7.68
C ALA A 86 42.97 -38.82 -6.15
N ALA A 87 41.73 -39.08 -5.70
CA ALA A 87 41.30 -40.43 -5.32
C ALA A 87 39.85 -40.49 -4.79
N ARG A 88 39.24 -41.63 -5.08
CA ARG A 88 37.89 -42.12 -4.75
C ARG A 88 37.67 -42.28 -3.24
N ASN A 89 36.46 -42.01 -2.75
CA ASN A 89 35.63 -43.03 -2.06
C ASN A 89 34.21 -42.53 -1.79
N GLY A 90 33.24 -43.41 -2.04
CA GLY A 90 31.81 -43.17 -1.85
C GLY A 90 31.30 -43.48 -0.45
N GLY A 91 30.03 -43.14 -0.22
CA GLY A 91 29.25 -43.57 0.93
C GLY A 91 28.12 -42.60 1.30
N ASP A 92 26.93 -42.83 0.76
CA ASP A 92 25.63 -42.37 1.27
C ASP A 92 24.93 -43.60 1.92
N PRO A 93 23.81 -43.50 2.66
CA PRO A 93 23.37 -42.56 3.70
C PRO A 93 22.89 -43.31 4.98
N ALA A 94 22.82 -42.68 6.17
CA ALA A 94 21.77 -42.96 7.19
C ALA A 94 21.90 -42.19 8.53
N ARG A 95 20.84 -41.43 8.82
CA ARG A 95 20.03 -41.40 10.06
C ARG A 95 20.64 -41.04 11.45
N ASN A 96 20.18 -39.87 11.89
CA ASN A 96 19.35 -39.61 13.10
C ASN A 96 20.02 -39.44 14.47
N GLY A 97 19.75 -38.28 15.09
CA GLY A 97 20.08 -37.97 16.47
C GLY A 97 19.70 -36.53 16.82
N GLY A 98 18.43 -36.30 17.12
CA GLY A 98 17.93 -35.01 17.58
C GLY A 98 18.41 -34.65 18.99
N ALA A 99 18.70 -33.37 19.22
CA ALA A 99 18.69 -32.76 20.54
C ALA A 99 18.39 -31.26 20.39
N GLY A 100 17.21 -30.84 20.87
CA GLY A 100 16.76 -29.47 20.85
C GLY A 100 17.69 -28.54 21.63
N ALA A 101 18.36 -27.65 20.91
CA ALA A 101 19.10 -26.54 21.49
C ALA A 101 18.12 -25.42 21.88
N ARG A 102 17.76 -25.42 23.16
CA ARG A 102 17.08 -24.35 23.88
C ARG A 102 17.77 -23.00 23.56
N GLY A 103 17.07 -22.12 22.86
CA GLY A 103 17.54 -20.77 22.56
C GLY A 103 17.83 -20.00 23.85
N THR A 104 18.99 -19.34 23.88
CA THR A 104 19.49 -18.54 25.01
C THR A 104 18.55 -17.39 25.38
N PRO A 105 18.40 -17.06 26.68
CA PRO A 105 17.49 -16.01 27.16
C PRO A 105 17.83 -14.61 26.62
N GLN A 106 19.07 -14.38 26.15
CA GLN A 106 19.48 -13.12 25.50
C GLN A 106 18.69 -12.81 24.21
N ARG A 107 18.29 -13.83 23.42
CA ARG A 107 17.52 -13.59 22.17
C ARG A 107 16.09 -13.10 22.43
N ARG A 108 15.55 -13.35 23.63
CA ARG A 108 14.24 -12.82 24.05
C ARG A 108 14.30 -11.34 24.49
N ALA A 109 15.49 -10.84 24.86
CA ALA A 109 15.67 -9.47 25.32
C ALA A 109 16.07 -8.49 24.20
N ALA A 110 16.64 -8.94 23.08
CA ALA A 110 16.87 -8.08 21.92
C ALA A 110 15.57 -7.78 21.14
N ALA A 111 14.52 -8.58 21.36
CA ALA A 111 13.14 -8.26 21.03
C ALA A 111 12.53 -7.27 22.04
N LEU A 112 13.30 -6.25 22.45
CA LEU A 112 12.76 -5.06 23.10
C LEU A 112 11.85 -4.36 22.08
N ARG A 113 10.58 -4.77 22.16
CA ARG A 113 9.37 -4.00 21.95
C ARG A 113 9.32 -3.28 20.60
N ARG A 114 8.57 -3.85 19.66
CA ARG A 114 7.77 -3.00 18.75
C ARG A 114 7.13 -1.97 19.65
N ASP A 115 7.44 -0.69 19.46
CA ASP A 115 6.88 0.41 20.26
C ASP A 115 5.38 0.15 20.36
N ARG A 116 4.85 0.13 21.58
CA ARG A 116 3.43 -0.10 21.80
C ARG A 116 2.85 1.03 22.63
N ASP A 117 1.60 1.41 22.36
CA ASP A 117 0.86 2.31 23.25
C ASP A 117 0.50 1.64 24.58
N GLU A 118 -0.14 2.41 25.47
CA GLU A 118 -0.59 1.94 26.78
C GLU A 118 -1.59 0.77 26.65
N GLU A 119 -2.26 0.66 25.50
CA GLU A 119 -3.19 -0.40 25.10
C GLU A 119 -2.50 -1.59 24.40
N GLY A 120 -1.18 -1.57 24.20
CA GLY A 120 -0.43 -2.65 23.60
C GLY A 120 -0.58 -2.76 22.07
N ARG A 121 -1.05 -1.72 21.38
CA ARG A 121 -1.04 -1.60 19.90
C ARG A 121 0.32 -1.11 19.46
N ALA A 122 0.83 -1.64 18.35
CA ALA A 122 2.11 -1.19 17.81
C ALA A 122 2.04 0.30 17.40
N ARG A 123 2.70 1.19 18.14
CA ARG A 123 3.01 2.55 17.68
C ARG A 123 4.33 2.48 16.93
N SER A 124 4.44 3.03 15.74
CA SER A 124 5.77 3.22 15.14
C SER A 124 6.30 4.57 15.65
N ALA A 125 6.91 4.63 16.85
CA ALA A 125 7.49 5.87 17.37
C ALA A 125 8.89 6.16 16.80
N ARG A 126 9.43 5.24 15.99
CA ARG A 126 10.67 5.45 15.24
C ARG A 126 10.51 6.64 14.27
N PRO A 127 11.38 7.66 14.36
CA PRO A 127 11.35 8.82 13.46
C PRO A 127 11.44 8.40 11.99
N ARG A 128 10.83 9.17 11.08
CA ARG A 128 10.84 8.91 9.64
C ARG A 128 11.21 10.15 8.84
N ASP A 129 11.77 9.98 7.64
CA ASP A 129 11.98 11.09 6.71
C ASP A 129 10.67 11.50 5.99
N GLY A 130 10.74 12.53 5.14
CA GLY A 130 9.58 13.02 4.37
C GLY A 130 8.99 12.00 3.38
N LEU A 131 9.77 10.97 3.02
CA LEU A 131 9.33 9.84 2.21
C LEU A 131 8.81 8.68 3.07
N GLY A 132 8.85 8.74 4.41
CA GLY A 132 8.39 7.71 5.33
C GLY A 132 9.43 6.62 5.66
N ARG A 133 10.70 6.76 5.27
CA ARG A 133 11.76 5.79 5.60
C ARG A 133 12.13 5.91 7.08
N PRO A 134 12.29 4.80 7.81
CA PRO A 134 12.73 4.84 9.21
C PRO A 134 14.13 5.44 9.37
N LEU A 135 14.27 6.41 10.28
CA LEU A 135 15.53 7.04 10.65
C LEU A 135 16.11 6.40 11.94
N PRO A 136 17.40 6.63 12.25
CA PRO A 136 17.96 6.29 13.55
C PRO A 136 17.22 7.00 14.69
N TYR A 137 17.05 6.34 15.84
CA TYR A 137 16.47 6.97 17.03
C TYR A 137 17.26 8.22 17.43
N GLY A 138 16.56 9.26 17.87
CA GLY A 138 17.15 10.57 18.20
C GLY A 138 17.35 11.50 16.99
N SER A 139 17.15 11.02 15.76
CA SER A 139 17.11 11.88 14.57
C SER A 139 15.80 12.68 14.55
N PRO A 140 15.80 13.95 14.10
CA PRO A 140 14.55 14.65 13.82
C PRO A 140 13.84 13.92 12.68
N GLY A 141 12.60 13.51 12.92
CA GLY A 141 11.72 12.94 11.89
C GLY A 141 10.65 13.93 11.48
N VAL A 142 10.01 13.64 10.36
CA VAL A 142 8.79 14.31 9.94
C VAL A 142 7.61 13.59 10.61
N ALA A 143 6.71 14.36 11.23
CA ALA A 143 5.51 13.81 11.84
C ALA A 143 4.56 13.31 10.74
N ARG A 144 3.99 12.12 10.94
CA ARG A 144 2.92 11.61 10.07
C ARG A 144 1.72 12.55 10.08
N GLN A 145 0.92 12.49 9.02
CA GLN A 145 -0.34 13.22 9.01
C GLN A 145 -1.26 12.68 10.12
N PRO A 146 -1.99 13.55 10.84
CA PRO A 146 -2.97 13.10 11.81
C PRO A 146 -4.06 12.28 11.11
N GLU A 147 -4.20 11.03 11.52
CA GLU A 147 -5.22 10.11 11.01
C GLU A 147 -6.63 10.57 11.45
N GLY A 148 -7.62 10.38 10.59
CA GLY A 148 -9.03 10.61 10.92
C GLY A 148 -9.46 12.08 10.97
N VAL A 149 -8.65 12.99 10.43
CA VAL A 149 -9.04 14.39 10.29
C VAL A 149 -10.08 14.53 9.19
N ALA A 150 -11.30 14.90 9.57
CA ALA A 150 -12.39 15.16 8.64
C ALA A 150 -12.05 16.35 7.73
N ARG A 151 -11.93 16.08 6.42
CA ARG A 151 -11.71 17.07 5.36
C ARG A 151 -12.78 16.90 4.29
N THR A 152 -13.22 18.02 3.70
CA THR A 152 -14.02 17.94 2.46
C THR A 152 -13.15 17.46 1.30
N PRO A 153 -13.73 16.91 0.21
CA PRO A 153 -12.99 16.56 -1.01
C PRO A 153 -12.01 17.64 -1.49
N ALA A 154 -12.45 18.91 -1.53
CA ALA A 154 -11.61 20.02 -1.95
C ALA A 154 -10.43 20.28 -1.00
N GLN A 155 -10.65 20.17 0.32
CA GLN A 155 -9.61 20.31 1.33
C GLN A 155 -8.58 19.17 1.27
N SER A 156 -9.04 17.93 1.07
CA SER A 156 -8.17 16.76 0.91
C SER A 156 -7.28 16.90 -0.32
N LEU A 157 -7.83 17.32 -1.46
CA LEU A 157 -7.06 17.55 -2.68
C LEU A 157 -6.07 18.70 -2.54
N ALA A 158 -6.45 19.81 -1.90
CA ALA A 158 -5.57 20.95 -1.69
C ALA A 158 -4.39 20.60 -0.76
N GLU A 159 -4.65 19.90 0.35
CA GLU A 159 -3.60 19.48 1.27
C GLU A 159 -2.68 18.42 0.65
N ALA A 160 -3.25 17.45 -0.07
CA ALA A 160 -2.45 16.46 -0.81
C ALA A 160 -1.56 17.13 -1.87
N GLN A 161 -2.08 18.12 -2.61
CA GLN A 161 -1.27 18.88 -3.58
C GLN A 161 -0.11 19.61 -2.90
N ARG A 162 -0.38 20.31 -1.78
CA ARG A 162 0.66 21.02 -1.03
C ARG A 162 1.77 20.07 -0.58
N LEU A 163 1.41 18.90 -0.07
CA LEU A 163 2.37 17.87 0.35
C LEU A 163 3.15 17.29 -0.83
N LEU A 164 2.53 17.10 -1.99
CA LEU A 164 3.23 16.68 -3.21
C LEU A 164 4.24 17.73 -3.66
N ASP A 165 3.84 18.99 -3.66
CA ASP A 165 4.70 20.13 -4.03
C ASP A 165 5.91 20.26 -3.08
N ASP A 166 5.73 19.95 -1.79
CA ASP A 166 6.80 19.90 -0.79
C ASP A 166 7.67 18.63 -0.88
N GLY A 167 7.43 17.75 -1.86
CA GLY A 167 8.18 16.50 -2.03
C GLY A 167 7.88 15.45 -0.96
N MET A 168 6.68 15.49 -0.37
CA MET A 168 6.18 14.58 0.66
C MET A 168 5.06 13.65 0.16
N PRO A 169 5.28 12.85 -0.90
CA PRO A 169 4.25 12.02 -1.51
C PRO A 169 3.70 10.93 -0.57
N PHE A 170 4.48 10.48 0.41
CA PHE A 170 3.99 9.53 1.42
C PHE A 170 2.89 10.18 2.29
N HIS A 171 3.12 11.40 2.75
CA HIS A 171 2.15 12.15 3.55
C HIS A 171 0.92 12.52 2.71
N ALA A 172 1.10 12.84 1.44
CA ALA A 172 -0.03 13.04 0.51
C ALA A 172 -0.87 11.76 0.37
N HIS A 173 -0.24 10.58 0.33
CA HIS A 173 -0.94 9.30 0.35
C HIS A 173 -1.81 9.15 1.61
N GLU A 174 -1.30 9.51 2.79
CA GLU A 174 -2.06 9.41 4.05
C GLU A 174 -3.34 10.26 3.99
N VAL A 175 -3.24 11.50 3.49
CA VAL A 175 -4.41 12.38 3.31
C VAL A 175 -5.42 11.81 2.32
N LEU A 176 -4.95 11.26 1.20
CA LEU A 176 -5.81 10.68 0.17
C LEU A 176 -6.44 9.36 0.61
N GLU A 177 -5.76 8.59 1.46
CA GLU A 177 -6.30 7.37 2.07
C GLU A 177 -7.42 7.68 3.07
N ASP A 178 -7.27 8.71 3.90
CA ASP A 178 -8.34 9.18 4.79
C ASP A 178 -9.56 9.65 3.99
N ALA A 179 -9.34 10.36 2.88
CA ALA A 179 -10.41 10.72 1.95
C ALA A 179 -11.09 9.49 1.34
N TRP A 180 -10.32 8.45 0.97
CA TRP A 180 -10.86 7.18 0.47
C TRP A 180 -11.74 6.48 1.51
N LYS A 181 -11.30 6.41 2.78
CA LYS A 181 -12.06 5.79 3.87
C LYS A 181 -13.39 6.52 4.12
N ALA A 182 -13.40 7.84 3.96
CA ALA A 182 -14.59 8.68 4.12
C ALA A 182 -15.47 8.76 2.87
N ALA A 183 -15.01 8.30 1.70
CA ALA A 183 -15.68 8.50 0.43
C ALA A 183 -16.98 7.68 0.29
N PRO A 184 -18.01 8.23 -0.40
CA PRO A 184 -19.15 7.45 -0.87
C PRO A 184 -18.69 6.29 -1.76
N GLU A 185 -19.44 5.20 -1.76
CA GLU A 185 -19.06 3.96 -2.47
C GLU A 185 -18.74 4.19 -3.96
N ALA A 186 -19.51 5.02 -4.65
CA ALA A 186 -19.31 5.35 -6.07
C ALA A 186 -17.96 6.02 -6.38
N GLU A 187 -17.31 6.62 -5.38
CA GLU A 187 -16.07 7.37 -5.53
C GLU A 187 -14.88 6.69 -4.86
N ARG A 188 -15.08 5.56 -4.17
CA ARG A 188 -13.99 4.90 -3.43
C ARG A 188 -12.81 4.55 -4.33
N GLU A 189 -13.06 4.01 -5.52
CA GLU A 189 -11.97 3.65 -6.44
C GLU A 189 -11.23 4.87 -7.00
N LEU A 190 -11.90 6.01 -7.18
CA LEU A 190 -11.25 7.28 -7.52
C LEU A 190 -10.23 7.68 -6.45
N TRP A 191 -10.65 7.78 -5.19
CA TRP A 191 -9.77 8.19 -4.09
C TRP A 191 -8.64 7.19 -3.84
N ARG A 192 -8.94 5.90 -3.98
CA ARG A 192 -7.94 4.83 -3.95
C ARG A 192 -6.91 5.00 -5.06
N GLY A 193 -7.33 5.33 -6.27
CA GLY A 193 -6.45 5.62 -7.40
C GLY A 193 -5.50 6.78 -7.13
N LEU A 194 -6.01 7.88 -6.57
CA LEU A 194 -5.17 9.02 -6.17
C LEU A 194 -4.13 8.64 -5.11
N ALA A 195 -4.54 7.90 -4.07
CA ALA A 195 -3.62 7.42 -3.04
C ALA A 195 -2.53 6.50 -3.64
N GLN A 196 -2.89 5.65 -4.61
CA GLN A 196 -1.96 4.79 -5.35
C GLN A 196 -0.94 5.59 -6.15
N LEU A 197 -1.34 6.67 -6.82
CA LEU A 197 -0.41 7.55 -7.54
C LEU A 197 0.61 8.20 -6.59
N ALA A 198 0.16 8.70 -5.45
CA ALA A 198 1.03 9.33 -4.45
C ALA A 198 2.05 8.33 -3.86
N VAL A 199 1.61 7.13 -3.47
CA VAL A 199 2.55 6.10 -2.98
C VAL A 199 3.43 5.52 -4.10
N GLY A 200 2.93 5.46 -5.35
CA GLY A 200 3.73 5.13 -6.53
C GLY A 200 4.90 6.11 -6.73
N LEU A 201 4.65 7.41 -6.62
CA LEU A 201 5.68 8.45 -6.61
C LEU A 201 6.64 8.29 -5.42
N THR A 202 6.15 7.89 -4.25
CA THR A 202 7.02 7.59 -3.09
C THR A 202 8.01 6.47 -3.42
N HIS A 203 7.58 5.39 -4.07
CA HIS A 203 8.47 4.30 -4.47
C HIS A 203 9.47 4.75 -5.54
N ALA A 204 9.01 5.50 -6.55
CA ALA A 204 9.86 6.10 -7.57
C ALA A 204 10.96 6.98 -6.94
N ALA A 205 10.59 7.87 -6.02
CA ALA A 205 11.52 8.75 -5.32
C ALA A 205 12.49 7.98 -4.40
N ARG A 206 12.11 6.76 -4.01
CA ARG A 206 12.98 5.86 -3.24
C ARG A 206 13.93 5.03 -4.10
N GLY A 207 13.87 5.15 -5.43
CA GLY A 207 14.64 4.32 -6.37
C GLY A 207 14.06 2.93 -6.61
N ASN A 208 12.83 2.67 -6.16
CA ASN A 208 12.12 1.43 -6.43
C ASN A 208 11.26 1.60 -7.69
N ALA A 209 11.89 1.51 -8.86
CA ALA A 209 11.23 1.64 -10.16
C ALA A 209 10.12 0.58 -10.36
N VAL A 210 10.40 -0.68 -10.02
CA VAL A 210 9.44 -1.79 -10.20
C VAL A 210 8.17 -1.57 -9.38
N GLY A 211 8.33 -1.29 -8.07
CA GLY A 211 7.21 -1.01 -7.19
C GLY A 211 6.48 0.29 -7.54
N GLY A 212 7.21 1.32 -7.94
CA GLY A 212 6.67 2.59 -8.41
C GLY A 212 5.77 2.39 -9.62
N THR A 213 6.28 1.74 -10.68
CA THR A 213 5.51 1.46 -11.90
C THR A 213 4.27 0.63 -11.61
N ALA A 214 4.38 -0.44 -10.82
CA ALA A 214 3.23 -1.28 -10.50
C ALA A 214 2.10 -0.53 -9.76
N LEU A 215 2.44 0.46 -8.93
CA LEU A 215 1.46 1.29 -8.21
C LEU A 215 0.87 2.38 -9.10
N LEU A 216 1.70 3.03 -9.91
CA LEU A 216 1.29 4.05 -10.89
C LEU A 216 0.31 3.48 -11.93
N ASP A 217 0.60 2.29 -12.47
CA ASP A 217 -0.28 1.63 -13.44
C ASP A 217 -1.64 1.26 -12.84
N ARG A 218 -1.66 0.78 -11.59
CA ARG A 218 -2.92 0.50 -10.88
C ARG A 218 -3.71 1.77 -10.57
N GLY A 219 -3.03 2.84 -10.14
CA GLY A 219 -3.66 4.12 -9.89
C GLY A 219 -4.33 4.65 -11.16
N THR A 220 -3.59 4.63 -12.27
CA THR A 220 -4.11 4.94 -13.60
C THR A 220 -5.34 4.11 -13.97
N SER A 221 -5.29 2.80 -13.72
CA SER A 221 -6.41 1.89 -14.02
C SER A 221 -7.65 2.20 -13.18
N ALA A 222 -7.47 2.59 -11.92
CA ALA A 222 -8.55 2.97 -11.01
C ALA A 222 -9.16 4.34 -11.38
N LEU A 223 -8.37 5.26 -11.93
CA LEU A 223 -8.84 6.58 -12.37
C LEU A 223 -9.55 6.54 -13.75
N ALA A 224 -9.19 5.61 -14.63
CA ALA A 224 -9.68 5.55 -16.01
C ALA A 224 -11.22 5.61 -16.15
N PRO A 225 -12.04 4.95 -15.30
CA PRO A 225 -13.51 5.05 -15.38
C PRO A 225 -14.08 6.45 -15.14
N TYR A 226 -13.31 7.36 -14.54
CA TYR A 226 -13.73 8.72 -14.18
C TYR A 226 -13.29 9.78 -15.21
N ALA A 227 -12.65 9.37 -16.31
CA ALA A 227 -12.05 10.30 -17.29
C ALA A 227 -13.07 11.26 -17.94
N ASP A 228 -14.27 10.79 -18.25
CA ASP A 228 -15.31 11.58 -18.93
C ASP A 228 -16.09 12.50 -17.99
N ALA A 229 -16.07 12.21 -16.68
CA ALA A 229 -16.86 12.90 -15.67
C ALA A 229 -16.09 12.99 -14.34
N ALA A 230 -14.94 13.68 -14.38
CA ALA A 230 -14.08 13.83 -13.22
C ALA A 230 -14.76 14.69 -12.12
N PRO A 231 -15.04 14.13 -10.93
CA PRO A 231 -15.61 14.91 -9.85
C PRO A 231 -14.56 15.86 -9.26
N TYR A 232 -15.02 16.88 -8.55
CA TYR A 232 -14.16 17.80 -7.77
C TYR A 232 -13.10 18.57 -8.59
N GLY A 233 -13.21 18.60 -9.92
CA GLY A 233 -12.23 19.24 -10.81
C GLY A 233 -10.87 18.54 -10.81
N ILE A 234 -10.85 17.23 -10.54
CA ILE A 234 -9.62 16.42 -10.60
C ILE A 234 -9.16 16.32 -12.05
N ASP A 235 -7.86 16.51 -12.30
CA ASP A 235 -7.27 16.40 -13.63
C ASP A 235 -6.96 14.94 -13.98
N ILE A 236 -8.00 14.13 -14.20
CA ILE A 236 -7.85 12.69 -14.48
C ILE A 236 -6.99 12.46 -15.72
N ALA A 237 -7.22 13.22 -16.79
CA ALA A 237 -6.46 13.10 -18.02
C ALA A 237 -4.98 13.44 -17.81
N GLY A 238 -4.69 14.56 -17.12
CA GLY A 238 -3.33 14.96 -16.77
C GLY A 238 -2.63 13.96 -15.86
N LEU A 239 -3.33 13.40 -14.87
CA LEU A 239 -2.78 12.39 -13.95
C LEU A 239 -2.43 11.09 -14.68
N ILE A 240 -3.27 10.62 -15.61
CA ILE A 240 -3.00 9.43 -16.41
C ILE A 240 -1.80 9.67 -17.34
N ALA A 241 -1.73 10.84 -17.99
CA ALA A 241 -0.62 11.21 -18.84
C ALA A 241 0.70 11.29 -18.06
N TRP A 242 0.69 11.99 -16.92
CA TRP A 242 1.81 12.10 -15.99
C TRP A 242 2.29 10.72 -15.52
N SER A 243 1.37 9.84 -15.14
CA SER A 243 1.71 8.50 -14.67
C SER A 243 2.43 7.71 -15.76
N ARG A 244 1.93 7.73 -16.99
CA ARG A 244 2.56 7.04 -18.14
C ARG A 244 3.94 7.58 -18.48
N GLU A 245 4.12 8.90 -18.41
CA GLU A 245 5.44 9.52 -18.62
C GLU A 245 6.43 9.10 -17.53
N LEU A 246 6.00 9.12 -16.27
CA LEU A 246 6.84 8.71 -15.15
C LEU A 246 7.22 7.23 -15.25
N THR A 247 6.28 6.33 -15.56
CA THR A 247 6.59 4.90 -15.72
C THR A 247 7.57 4.65 -16.87
N GLY A 248 7.45 5.40 -17.97
CA GLY A 248 8.43 5.38 -19.06
C GLY A 248 9.84 5.78 -18.59
N ARG A 249 9.97 6.88 -17.84
CA ARG A 249 11.28 7.35 -17.32
C ARG A 249 11.90 6.38 -16.31
N LEU A 250 11.08 5.71 -15.50
CA LEU A 250 11.54 4.76 -14.49
C LEU A 250 12.18 3.49 -15.08
N ALA A 251 11.92 3.17 -16.34
CA ALA A 251 12.59 2.06 -17.02
C ALA A 251 14.11 2.31 -17.18
N ASP A 252 14.50 3.58 -17.30
CA ASP A 252 15.86 3.99 -17.66
C ASP A 252 16.59 4.75 -16.55
N SER A 253 15.93 5.02 -15.40
CA SER A 253 16.40 5.96 -14.38
C SER A 253 16.37 5.38 -12.96
N GLY A 254 17.24 5.91 -12.09
CA GLY A 254 17.22 5.64 -10.65
C GLY A 254 16.11 6.40 -9.91
N ALA A 255 16.36 6.77 -8.64
CA ALA A 255 15.42 7.55 -7.85
C ALA A 255 15.08 8.90 -8.51
N VAL A 256 13.81 9.31 -8.46
CA VAL A 256 13.34 10.60 -9.01
C VAL A 256 13.19 11.67 -7.92
N PRO A 257 13.43 12.96 -8.23
CA PRO A 257 13.15 14.05 -7.29
C PRO A 257 11.63 14.19 -7.10
N ALA A 258 11.13 13.92 -5.89
CA ALA A 258 9.69 13.84 -5.61
C ALA A 258 8.93 15.14 -5.90
N ALA A 259 9.42 16.28 -5.41
CA ALA A 259 8.78 17.60 -5.57
C ALA A 259 8.73 18.02 -7.05
N GLU A 260 9.83 17.86 -7.78
CA GLU A 260 9.93 18.21 -9.21
C GLU A 260 9.10 17.28 -10.10
N THR A 261 8.82 16.06 -9.61
CA THR A 261 8.03 15.06 -10.31
C THR A 261 6.55 15.06 -9.86
N ALA A 262 6.16 15.95 -8.95
CA ALA A 262 4.81 15.99 -8.40
C ALA A 262 3.76 16.29 -9.49
N PRO A 263 2.64 15.55 -9.55
CA PRO A 263 1.56 15.86 -10.47
C PRO A 263 0.72 17.05 -9.99
N ARG A 264 -0.09 17.60 -10.90
CA ARG A 264 -1.23 18.46 -10.55
C ARG A 264 -2.47 17.58 -10.36
N LEU A 265 -3.06 17.64 -9.18
CA LEU A 265 -4.24 16.84 -8.83
C LEU A 265 -5.53 17.41 -9.43
N ARG A 266 -5.59 18.73 -9.63
CA ARG A 266 -6.78 19.42 -10.15
C ARG A 266 -6.42 20.18 -11.41
N THR A 267 -7.40 20.33 -12.30
CA THR A 267 -7.22 21.19 -13.46
C THR A 267 -6.98 22.60 -12.96
N THR A 268 -5.92 23.24 -13.45
CA THR A 268 -5.81 24.69 -13.30
C THR A 268 -6.96 25.25 -14.13
N GLY A 269 -8.06 25.62 -13.47
CA GLY A 269 -9.13 26.35 -14.14
C GLY A 269 -8.47 27.50 -14.88
N ASP A 270 -8.74 27.60 -16.17
CA ASP A 270 -8.31 28.72 -16.97
C ASP A 270 -8.94 29.96 -16.34
N THR A 271 -8.22 30.63 -15.43
CA THR A 271 -8.53 31.99 -14.99
C THR A 271 -8.22 32.93 -16.15
N ALA A 272 -8.95 32.75 -17.25
CA ALA A 272 -8.94 33.56 -18.46
C ALA A 272 -10.34 34.15 -18.76
N GLU A 273 -11.33 33.98 -17.87
CA GLU A 273 -12.61 34.69 -17.92
C GLU A 273 -12.74 35.68 -16.74
N ASN A 274 -11.79 36.60 -16.60
CA ASN A 274 -12.10 37.94 -16.07
C ASN A 274 -11.02 38.95 -16.46
N ARG A 275 -10.77 39.12 -17.76
CA ARG A 275 -10.14 40.35 -18.23
C ARG A 275 -11.27 41.35 -18.45
N PRO A 276 -11.37 42.45 -17.68
CA PRO A 276 -12.31 43.50 -18.01
C PRO A 276 -11.96 44.01 -19.41
N THR A 277 -12.92 43.93 -20.33
CA THR A 277 -12.86 44.57 -21.63
C THR A 277 -12.56 46.05 -21.37
N PRO A 278 -11.48 46.63 -21.93
CA PRO A 278 -11.32 48.07 -21.85
C PRO A 278 -12.41 48.69 -22.74
N GLU A 279 -13.41 49.29 -22.10
CA GLU A 279 -14.25 50.29 -22.75
C GLU A 279 -13.43 51.58 -22.89
N GLY A 280 -13.29 52.07 -24.12
CA GLY A 280 -12.73 53.40 -24.42
C GLY A 280 -11.70 53.40 -25.53
#